data_AF-A0A263DVT1-F1
#
_entry.id   AF-A0A263DVT1-F1
#
_cell.length_a   1.000
_cell.length_b   1.000
_cell.length_c   1.000
_cell.angle_alpha   90.00
_cell.angle_beta   90.00
_cell.angle_gamma   90.00
#
_symmetry.space_group_name_H-M   'P 1'
#
loop_
_entity.id
_entity.type
_entity.pdbx_description
1 polymer ?
#
loop_
_entity_poly.entity_id
_entity_poly.type
_entity_poly.pdbx_seq_one_letter_code
_entity_poly.pdbx_strand_id
1 'polypeptide(L)'
;MSVVPVDQTLSILGGRHELRVQTVTFDDTCFEVAYTIAPPLPRAPEEMVLPRIDATDDRGRTYEDSGGAYGESADDTCTEGTISGRPGFPSDAREVTLRFVFLQKGVESAHDVVLALP
;
A
#
# COMPACT_ATOMS: atom_id res chain seq x y z
N MET A 1 -16.49 7.59 -7.50
CA MET A 1 -15.46 6.58 -7.25
C MET A 1 -14.58 6.45 -8.50
N SER A 2 -13.31 6.76 -8.35
CA SER A 2 -12.25 6.70 -9.36
C SER A 2 -11.41 5.46 -9.13
N VAL A 3 -10.88 4.88 -10.21
CA VAL A 3 -9.97 3.72 -10.15
C VAL A 3 -8.75 4.02 -11.01
N VAL A 4 -7.56 3.90 -10.42
CA VAL A 4 -6.28 4.11 -11.09
C VAL A 4 -5.53 2.77 -11.08
N PRO A 5 -5.31 2.13 -12.24
CA PRO A 5 -4.41 0.99 -12.31
C PRO A 5 -2.98 1.46 -12.04
N VAL A 6 -2.27 0.68 -11.25
CA VAL A 6 -0.87 0.92 -10.88
C VAL A 6 -0.06 -0.27 -11.40
N ASP A 7 1.08 0.02 -12.02
CA ASP A 7 2.05 -0.99 -12.43
C ASP A 7 3.43 -0.62 -11.90
N GLN A 8 3.48 -0.42 -10.58
CA GLN A 8 4.72 -0.14 -9.85
C GLN A 8 5.09 -1.33 -9.00
N THR A 9 6.36 -1.68 -9.11
CA THR A 9 6.98 -2.81 -8.44
C THR A 9 8.17 -2.32 -7.63
N LEU A 10 8.25 -2.76 -6.37
CA LEU A 10 9.25 -2.32 -5.42
C LEU A 10 9.90 -3.52 -4.74
N SER A 11 11.23 -3.48 -4.61
CA SER A 11 11.98 -4.43 -3.80
C SER A 11 11.92 -4.01 -2.33
N ILE A 12 11.35 -4.86 -1.47
CA ILE A 12 11.08 -4.55 -0.06
C ILE A 12 11.77 -5.53 0.88
N LEU A 13 11.81 -5.19 2.18
CA LEU A 13 12.32 -6.06 3.25
C LEU A 13 13.74 -6.58 2.97
N GLY A 14 14.63 -5.68 2.53
CA GLY A 14 16.01 -6.02 2.17
C GLY A 14 16.13 -6.80 0.86
N GLY A 15 15.15 -6.65 -0.04
CA GLY A 15 15.12 -7.26 -1.37
C GLY A 15 14.73 -8.72 -1.41
N ARG A 16 14.15 -9.23 -0.32
CA ARG A 16 13.65 -10.61 -0.23
C ARG A 16 12.26 -10.79 -0.80
N HIS A 17 11.50 -9.70 -0.87
CA HIS A 17 10.15 -9.69 -1.41
C HIS A 17 9.99 -8.55 -2.42
N GLU A 18 9.04 -8.72 -3.30
CA GLU A 18 8.63 -7.78 -4.32
C GLU A 18 7.19 -7.37 -4.05
N LEU A 19 6.98 -6.09 -3.74
CA LEU A 19 5.67 -5.46 -3.66
C LEU A 19 5.24 -5.03 -5.05
N ARG A 20 4.04 -5.43 -5.48
CA ARG A 20 3.39 -4.90 -6.67
C ARG A 20 2.09 -4.22 -6.28
N VAL A 21 2.03 -2.90 -6.49
CA VAL A 21 0.78 -2.15 -6.29
C VAL A 21 -0.06 -2.29 -7.56
N GLN A 22 -1.30 -2.75 -7.41
CA GLN A 22 -2.15 -3.13 -8.54
C GLN A 22 -3.15 -2.04 -8.91
N THR A 23 -3.87 -1.52 -7.91
CA THR A 23 -4.90 -0.50 -8.12
C THR A 23 -5.02 0.41 -6.93
N VAL A 24 -5.43 1.64 -7.20
CA VAL A 24 -5.90 2.58 -6.19
C VAL A 24 -7.33 3.01 -6.54
N THR A 25 -8.25 2.75 -5.63
CA THR A 25 -9.67 3.12 -5.76
C THR A 25 -9.98 4.18 -4.73
N PHE A 26 -10.65 5.27 -5.12
CA PHE A 26 -10.92 6.37 -4.19
C PHE A 26 -12.16 7.20 -4.56
N ASP A 27 -12.68 7.92 -3.58
CA ASP A 27 -13.56 9.06 -3.77
C ASP A 27 -13.11 10.22 -2.86
N ASP A 28 -14.00 11.13 -2.47
CA ASP A 28 -13.70 12.22 -1.54
C ASP A 28 -13.73 11.79 -0.06
N THR A 29 -14.19 10.57 0.23
CA THR A 29 -14.38 10.05 1.59
C THR A 29 -13.29 9.06 2.03
N CYS A 30 -12.84 8.18 1.13
CA CYS A 30 -11.74 7.25 1.38
C CYS A 30 -10.95 6.89 0.12
N PHE A 31 -9.80 6.24 0.34
CA PHE A 31 -9.08 5.53 -0.68
C PHE A 31 -8.73 4.12 -0.21
N GLU A 32 -8.51 3.23 -1.18
CA GLU A 32 -8.14 1.84 -1.01
C GLU A 32 -7.04 1.48 -2.00
N VAL A 33 -6.04 0.73 -1.55
CA VAL A 33 -4.88 0.30 -2.33
C VAL A 33 -4.81 -1.21 -2.31
N ALA A 34 -4.93 -1.85 -3.47
CA ALA A 34 -4.73 -3.28 -3.65
C ALA A 34 -3.29 -3.57 -4.08
N TYR A 35 -2.68 -4.60 -3.49
CA TYR A 35 -1.30 -4.98 -3.77
C TYR A 35 -1.08 -6.48 -3.62
N THR A 36 0.03 -6.96 -4.20
CA THR A 36 0.59 -8.29 -3.94
C THR A 36 2.03 -8.21 -3.47
N ILE A 37 2.48 -9.22 -2.72
CA ILE A 37 3.87 -9.36 -2.27
C ILE A 37 4.34 -10.78 -2.54
N ALA A 38 5.42 -10.93 -3.33
CA ALA A 38 6.00 -12.23 -3.68
C ALA A 38 7.49 -12.29 -3.31
N PRO A 39 8.00 -13.38 -2.70
CA PRO A 39 7.25 -14.51 -2.12
C PRO A 39 6.28 -14.06 -1.00
N PRO A 40 5.35 -14.93 -0.55
CA PRO A 40 4.40 -14.57 0.51
C PRO A 40 5.10 -14.07 1.77
N LEU A 41 4.47 -13.12 2.46
CA LEU A 41 4.90 -12.65 3.77
C LEU A 41 4.76 -13.79 4.82
N PRO A 42 5.70 -13.87 5.78
CA PRO A 42 5.62 -14.87 6.83
C PRO A 42 4.38 -14.66 7.71
N ARG A 43 3.69 -15.76 8.04
CA ARG A 43 2.50 -15.78 8.92
C ARG A 43 2.80 -16.12 10.38
N ALA A 44 4.01 -16.61 10.66
CA ALA A 44 4.43 -16.91 12.02
C ALA A 44 4.43 -15.63 12.88
N PRO A 45 3.79 -15.60 14.06
CA PRO A 45 3.66 -14.38 14.88
C PRO A 45 5.00 -13.67 15.16
N GLU A 46 6.08 -14.43 15.33
CA GLU A 46 7.43 -13.95 15.57
C GLU A 46 8.09 -13.26 14.36
N GLU A 47 7.57 -13.51 13.15
CA GLU A 47 8.06 -12.97 11.88
C GLU A 47 7.06 -12.05 11.17
N MET A 48 5.88 -11.91 11.77
CA MET A 48 4.76 -11.14 11.25
C MET A 48 5.22 -9.75 10.78
N VAL A 49 4.85 -9.44 9.54
CA VAL A 49 5.12 -8.15 8.91
C VAL A 49 3.82 -7.37 8.92
N LEU A 50 3.80 -6.21 9.57
CA LEU A 50 2.64 -5.34 9.62
C LEU A 50 2.80 -4.21 8.60
N PRO A 51 2.02 -4.21 7.51
CA PRO A 51 2.02 -3.11 6.56
C PRO A 51 1.16 -1.95 7.06
N ARG A 52 1.63 -0.73 6.83
CA ARG A 52 0.93 0.55 7.02
C ARG A 52 1.11 1.39 5.76
N ILE A 53 0.19 2.32 5.50
CA ILE A 53 0.39 3.35 4.48
C ILE A 53 0.31 4.76 5.07
N ASP A 54 1.25 5.62 4.70
CA ASP A 54 1.09 7.06 4.86
C ASP A 54 0.90 7.66 3.46
N ALA A 55 0.02 8.65 3.31
CA ALA A 55 -0.17 9.30 2.01
C ALA A 55 -0.07 10.82 2.12
N THR A 56 0.49 11.45 1.08
CA THR A 56 0.55 12.91 0.95
C THR A 56 0.37 13.31 -0.50
N ASP A 57 -0.47 14.31 -0.77
CA ASP A 57 -0.70 14.82 -2.13
C ASP A 57 0.21 16.00 -2.52
N ASP A 58 0.11 16.43 -3.78
CA ASP A 58 0.83 17.59 -4.34
C ASP A 58 0.47 18.94 -3.70
N ARG A 59 -0.54 18.97 -2.82
CA ARG A 59 -0.96 20.15 -2.04
C ARG A 59 -0.52 20.06 -0.58
N GLY A 60 0.19 18.99 -0.19
CA GLY A 60 0.66 18.76 1.16
C GLY A 60 -0.42 18.27 2.12
N ARG A 61 -1.58 17.81 1.62
CA ARG A 61 -2.60 17.17 2.46
C ARG A 61 -2.15 15.77 2.79
N THR A 62 -2.22 15.42 4.07
CA THR A 62 -1.88 14.10 4.59
C THR A 62 -3.13 13.27 4.80
N TYR A 63 -3.01 11.95 4.63
CA TYR A 63 -4.10 11.02 4.84
C TYR A 63 -3.68 9.95 5.84
N GLU A 64 -4.61 9.61 6.73
CA GLU A 64 -4.38 8.66 7.81
C GLU A 64 -4.76 7.25 7.36
N ASP A 65 -3.90 6.29 7.69
CA ASP A 65 -4.21 4.87 7.58
C ASP A 65 -5.39 4.52 8.47
N SER A 66 -6.36 3.80 7.91
CA SER A 66 -7.51 3.26 8.65
C SER A 66 -7.47 1.74 8.82
N GLY A 67 -6.38 1.11 8.36
CA GLY A 67 -6.10 -0.30 8.45
C GLY A 67 -6.06 -1.00 7.10
N GLY A 68 -5.58 -2.23 7.14
CA GLY A 68 -5.56 -3.14 6.01
C GLY A 68 -5.65 -4.59 6.43
N ALA A 69 -6.00 -5.44 5.48
CA ALA A 69 -5.99 -6.89 5.63
C ALA A 69 -5.10 -7.49 4.53
N TYR A 70 -4.44 -8.59 4.85
CA TYR A 70 -3.67 -9.34 3.87
C TYR A 70 -3.73 -10.85 4.18
N GLY A 71 -3.52 -11.66 3.15
CA GLY A 71 -3.51 -13.11 3.23
C GLY A 71 -2.71 -13.73 2.10
N GLU A 72 -2.40 -15.00 2.20
CA GLU A 72 -1.85 -15.76 1.08
C GLU A 72 -2.87 -15.86 -0.06
N SER A 73 -2.38 -15.79 -1.30
CA SER A 73 -3.16 -16.07 -2.50
C SER A 73 -3.63 -17.52 -2.50
N ALA A 74 -4.69 -17.82 -3.27
CA ALA A 74 -5.24 -19.17 -3.35
C ALA A 74 -4.27 -20.24 -3.91
N ASP A 75 -3.21 -19.81 -4.60
CA ASP A 75 -2.15 -20.66 -5.14
C ASP A 75 -0.88 -20.66 -4.28
N ASP A 76 -0.91 -20.01 -3.11
CA ASP A 76 0.18 -19.87 -2.14
C ASP A 76 1.47 -19.23 -2.71
N THR A 77 1.38 -18.54 -3.86
CA THR A 77 2.55 -17.94 -4.52
C THR A 77 2.88 -16.53 -4.05
N CYS A 78 1.90 -15.82 -3.46
CA CYS A 78 2.10 -14.47 -2.96
C CYS A 78 1.20 -14.17 -1.75
N THR A 79 1.41 -13.00 -1.15
CA THR A 79 0.45 -12.35 -0.28
C THR A 79 -0.37 -11.37 -1.09
N GLU A 80 -1.70 -11.44 -0.99
CA GLU A 80 -2.64 -10.45 -1.49
C GLU A 80 -3.08 -9.57 -0.32
N GLY A 81 -3.15 -8.26 -0.54
CA GLY A 81 -3.56 -7.34 0.51
C GLY A 81 -4.24 -6.09 0.01
N THR A 82 -4.97 -5.49 0.93
CA THR A 82 -5.70 -4.24 0.73
C THR A 82 -5.47 -3.35 1.95
N ILE A 83 -5.09 -2.09 1.72
CA ILE A 83 -4.96 -1.06 2.77
C ILE A 83 -5.81 0.14 2.40
N SER A 84 -6.42 0.78 3.39
CA SER A 84 -7.35 1.89 3.17
C SER A 84 -7.01 3.08 4.06
N GLY A 85 -7.27 4.29 3.57
CA GLY A 85 -7.05 5.51 4.34
C GLY A 85 -8.12 6.58 4.12
N ARG A 86 -8.06 7.61 4.95
CA ARG A 86 -9.03 8.72 4.99
C ARG A 86 -8.37 10.08 5.21
N PRO A 87 -8.96 11.20 4.72
CA PRO A 87 -10.09 11.24 3.79
C PRO A 87 -9.74 10.66 2.42
N GLY A 88 -10.68 10.67 1.47
CA GLY A 88 -10.38 10.30 0.10
C GLY A 88 -9.65 11.42 -0.64
N PHE A 89 -9.15 11.14 -1.85
CA PHE A 89 -8.41 12.14 -2.62
C PHE A 89 -9.38 13.12 -3.29
N PRO A 90 -9.26 14.43 -3.00
CA PRO A 90 -10.12 15.45 -3.59
C PRO A 90 -9.76 15.70 -5.07
N SER A 91 -10.72 16.21 -5.84
CA SER A 91 -10.61 16.38 -7.30
C SER A 91 -9.57 17.42 -7.77
N ASP A 92 -9.00 18.18 -6.85
CA ASP A 92 -7.94 19.16 -7.11
C ASP A 92 -6.52 18.63 -6.84
N ALA A 93 -6.40 17.43 -6.24
CA ALA A 93 -5.15 16.69 -6.12
C ALA A 93 -4.78 16.10 -7.49
N ARG A 94 -3.52 16.23 -7.88
CA ARG A 94 -2.99 15.75 -9.18
C ARG A 94 -2.00 14.63 -9.03
N GLU A 95 -1.39 14.53 -7.86
CA GLU A 95 -0.43 13.49 -7.55
C GLU A 95 -0.57 13.12 -6.08
N VAL A 96 -0.39 11.84 -5.77
CA VAL A 96 -0.27 11.36 -4.39
C VAL A 96 0.98 10.49 -4.27
N THR A 97 1.75 10.74 -3.23
CA THR A 97 2.82 9.85 -2.78
C THR A 97 2.24 8.93 -1.72
N LEU A 98 2.23 7.63 -2.01
CA LEU A 98 1.90 6.57 -1.09
C LEU A 98 3.18 5.97 -0.51
N ARG A 99 3.39 6.13 0.80
CA ARG A 99 4.51 5.55 1.53
C ARG A 99 4.06 4.27 2.21
N PHE A 100 4.48 3.14 1.67
CA PHE A 100 4.31 1.83 2.29
C PHE A 100 5.36 1.64 3.38
N VAL A 101 4.91 1.37 4.61
CA VAL A 101 5.78 1.08 5.75
C VAL A 101 5.54 -0.35 6.20
N PHE A 102 6.61 -1.14 6.28
CA PHE A 102 6.59 -2.51 6.78
C PHE A 102 7.29 -2.58 8.11
N LEU A 103 6.56 -2.93 9.17
CA LEU A 103 7.11 -3.17 10.50
C LEU A 103 7.36 -4.66 10.69
N GLN A 104 8.62 -5.05 10.88
CA GLN A 104 9.03 -6.42 11.19
C GLN A 104 9.99 -6.42 12.38
N LYS A 105 9.66 -7.15 13.45
CA LYS A 105 10.50 -7.28 14.65
C LYS A 105 10.99 -5.93 15.22
N GLY A 106 10.14 -4.90 15.16
CA GLY A 106 10.44 -3.55 15.64
C GLY A 106 11.27 -2.68 14.69
N VAL A 107 11.56 -3.16 13.47
CA VAL A 107 12.29 -2.42 12.43
C VAL A 107 11.32 -2.01 11.33
N GLU A 108 11.34 -0.73 10.96
CA GLU A 108 10.55 -0.18 9.86
C GLU A 108 11.37 -0.15 8.55
N SER A 109 10.72 -0.55 7.45
CA SER A 109 11.20 -0.36 6.08
C SER A 109 10.14 0.41 5.30
N ALA A 110 10.51 1.55 4.71
CA ALA A 110 9.58 2.43 4.02
C ALA A 110 9.91 2.54 2.52
N HIS A 111 8.88 2.54 1.69
CA HIS A 111 8.98 2.63 0.23
C HIS A 111 7.88 3.51 -0.34
N ASP A 112 8.24 4.43 -1.23
CA ASP A 112 7.31 5.40 -1.80
C ASP A 112 6.87 4.97 -3.21
N VAL A 113 5.57 5.15 -3.49
CA VAL A 113 4.91 4.96 -4.79
C VAL A 113 4.23 6.27 -5.15
N VAL A 114 4.62 6.87 -6.27
CA VAL A 114 4.04 8.14 -6.72
C VAL A 114 3.01 7.88 -7.80
N LEU A 115 1.81 8.41 -7.63
CA LEU A 115 0.67 8.15 -8.51
C LEU A 115 0.11 9.46 -9.05
N ALA A 116 -0.07 9.53 -10.37
CA ALA A 116 -0.86 10.58 -10.98
C ALA A 116 -2.35 10.32 -10.76
N LEU A 117 -3.09 11.34 -10.35
CA LEU A 117 -4.54 11.31 -10.19
C LEU A 117 -5.22 11.93 -11.43
N PRO A 118 -6.41 11.42 -11.82
CA PRO A 118 -7.16 11.90 -12.98
C PRO A 118 -7.67 13.35 -12.87
#